data_AF-A0A8H3LN38-F1
#
_entry.id   AF-A0A8H3LN38-F1
#
_cell.length_a   1.000
_cell.length_b   1.000
_cell.length_c   1.000
_cell.angle_alpha   90.00
_cell.angle_beta   90.00
_cell.angle_gamma   90.00
#
_symmetry.space_group_name_H-M   'P 1'
#
loop_
_entity.id
_entity.type
_entity.pdbx_description
1 polymer ?
#
loop_
_entity_poly.entity_id
_entity_poly.type
_entity_poly.pdbx_seq_one_letter_code
_entity_poly.pdbx_strand_id
1 'polypeptide(L)' 'MNEIRFVPYKNGENKTKKKQNAFIYFRNEMLKRDEFKVRMCDISRRIVDKWMELTEEEKDEWRRMQDLSENSQFNRAFI' A
#
# COMPACT_ATOMS: atom_id res chain seq x y z
N MET A 1 42.00 16.61 1.48
CA MET A 1 40.63 17.04 1.14
C MET A 1 39.91 15.82 0.59
N ASN A 2 38.83 15.37 1.23
CA ASN A 2 38.04 14.23 0.73
C ASN A 2 37.03 14.75 -0.29
N GLU A 3 37.13 14.28 -1.52
CA GLU A 3 36.24 14.65 -2.62
C GLU A 3 34.89 13.94 -2.47
N ILE A 4 33.81 14.70 -2.39
CA ILE A 4 32.44 14.15 -2.33
C ILE A 4 32.06 13.69 -3.74
N ARG A 5 32.05 12.37 -3.97
CA ARG A 5 31.57 11.80 -5.23
C ARG A 5 30.05 11.67 -5.22
N PHE A 6 29.38 12.34 -6.16
CA PHE A 6 27.96 12.16 -6.41
C PHE A 6 27.73 10.85 -7.16
N VAL A 7 27.10 9.87 -6.51
CA VAL A 7 26.65 8.64 -7.16
C VAL A 7 25.16 8.81 -7.50
N PRO A 8 24.77 8.78 -8.78
CA PRO A 8 23.37 8.89 -9.14
C PRO A 8 22.59 7.68 -8.60
N TYR A 9 21.59 7.92 -7.76
CA TYR A 9 20.65 6.89 -7.34
C TYR A 9 19.85 6.47 -8.57
N LYS A 10 20.11 5.26 -9.08
CA LYS A 10 19.25 4.63 -10.10
C LYS A 10 17.89 4.33 -9.46
N ASN A 11 16.96 5.29 -9.54
CA ASN A 11 15.56 4.98 -9.34
C ASN A 11 15.17 3.93 -10.38
N GLY A 12 14.47 2.88 -9.96
CA GLY A 12 14.14 1.73 -10.80
C GLY A 12 13.16 2.09 -11.91
N GLU A 13 13.64 2.77 -12.95
CA GLU A 13 12.96 2.96 -14.21
C GLU A 13 12.76 1.55 -14.80
N ASN A 14 11.50 1.12 -14.92
CA ASN A 14 11.06 -0.21 -15.41
C ASN A 14 10.92 -1.36 -14.40
N LYS A 15 10.58 -1.10 -13.13
CA LYS A 15 9.95 -2.16 -12.31
C LYS A 15 8.44 -2.16 -12.53
N THR A 16 7.92 -3.22 -13.13
CA THR A 16 6.46 -3.48 -13.14
C THR A 16 5.96 -3.45 -11.71
N LYS A 17 4.95 -2.60 -11.43
CA LYS A 17 4.33 -2.53 -10.10
C LYS A 17 3.79 -3.92 -9.78
N LYS A 18 4.35 -4.55 -8.74
CA LYS A 18 3.85 -5.86 -8.28
C LYS A 18 2.37 -5.75 -7.92
N LYS A 19 1.60 -6.81 -8.17
CA LYS A 19 0.21 -6.93 -7.69
C LYS A 19 0.21 -6.53 -6.21
N GLN A 20 -0.67 -5.61 -5.82
CA GLN A 20 -0.76 -5.19 -4.43
C GLN A 20 -1.16 -6.41 -3.58
N ASN A 21 -0.74 -6.46 -2.31
CA ASN A 21 -1.23 -7.47 -1.39
C ASN A 21 -2.53 -6.92 -0.75
N ALA A 22 -3.44 -7.79 -0.31
CA ALA A 22 -4.67 -7.40 0.38
C ALA A 22 -4.40 -6.50 1.59
N PHE A 23 -3.28 -6.73 2.29
CA PHE A 23 -2.83 -5.82 3.35
C PHE A 23 -2.54 -4.40 2.85
N ILE A 24 -1.93 -4.26 1.67
CA ILE A 24 -1.63 -2.94 1.09
C ILE A 24 -2.92 -2.23 0.69
N TYR A 25 -3.88 -2.97 0.15
CA TYR A 25 -5.22 -2.45 -0.14
C TYR A 25 -5.92 -1.96 1.14
N PHE A 26 -5.98 -2.82 2.17
CA PHE A 26 -6.51 -2.49 3.50
C PHE A 26 -5.85 -1.25 4.10
N ARG A 27 -4.52 -1.21 4.11
CA ARG A 27 -3.74 -0.06 4.59
C ARG A 27 -4.15 1.22 3.89
N ASN A 28 -4.24 1.20 2.56
CA ASN A 28 -4.59 2.39 1.79
C ASN A 28 -6.01 2.86 2.11
N GLU A 29 -6.96 1.95 2.29
CA GLU A 29 -8.32 2.29 2.73
C GLU A 29 -8.35 2.90 4.13
N MET A 30 -7.59 2.34 5.08
CA MET A 30 -7.47 2.93 6.42
C MET A 30 -6.84 4.32 6.38
N LEU A 31 -5.84 4.54 5.51
CA LEU A 31 -5.20 5.85 5.31
C LEU A 31 -6.12 6.91 4.71
N LYS A 32 -7.14 6.52 3.94
CA LYS A 32 -8.13 7.46 3.40
C LYS A 32 -9.19 7.85 4.43
N ARG A 33 -9.54 6.93 5.33
CA ARG A 33 -10.65 7.09 6.29
C ARG A 33 -10.26 7.89 7.53
N ASP A 34 -9.02 7.78 7.97
CA ASP A 34 -8.53 8.43 9.18
C ASP A 34 -7.79 9.74 8.84
N GLU A 35 -8.23 10.86 9.40
CA GLU A 35 -7.43 12.08 9.48
C GLU A 35 -6.37 11.93 10.58
N PHE A 36 -5.26 11.28 10.24
CA PHE A 36 -4.19 11.05 11.20
C PHE A 36 -3.41 12.35 11.49
N LYS A 37 -3.58 12.88 12.71
CA LYS A 37 -2.73 13.97 13.27
C LYS A 37 -1.44 13.46 13.93
N VAL A 38 -1.08 12.20 13.68
CA VAL A 38 0.08 11.52 14.30
C VAL A 38 1.13 11.17 13.24
N ARG A 39 2.34 10.81 13.67
CA ARG A 39 3.44 10.48 12.74
C ARG A 39 3.14 9.21 11.96
N MET A 40 3.58 9.16 10.70
CA MET A 40 3.38 8.03 9.79
C MET A 40 3.90 6.69 10.34
N CYS A 41 4.97 6.71 11.14
CA CYS A 41 5.51 5.52 11.80
C CYS A 41 4.49 4.90 12.77
N ASP A 42 3.81 5.74 13.54
CA ASP A 42 2.83 5.35 14.54
C ASP A 42 1.54 4.86 13.87
N ILE A 43 1.12 5.52 12.77
CA ILE A 43 0.00 5.06 11.93
C ILE A 43 0.28 3.67 11.37
N SER A 44 1.47 3.47 10.81
CA SER A 44 1.84 2.21 10.16
C SER A 44 1.83 1.05 11.15
N ARG A 45 2.29 1.28 12.39
CA ARG A 45 2.19 0.31 13.49
C ARG A 45 0.75 -0.09 13.75
N ARG A 46 -0.11 0.90 13.99
CA ARG A 46 -1.54 0.68 14.29
C ARG A 46 -2.27 -0.07 13.19
N ILE A 47 -1.96 0.21 11.92
CA ILE A 47 -2.58 -0.49 10.79
C ILE A 47 -2.15 -1.96 10.75
N VAL A 48 -0.88 -2.26 11.05
CA VAL A 48 -0.41 -3.65 11.16
C VAL A 48 -1.08 -4.35 12.33
N ASP A 49 -1.17 -3.71 13.49
CA ASP A 49 -1.82 -4.28 14.67
C ASP A 49 -3.28 -4.63 14.37
N LYS A 50 -4.04 -3.68 13.79
CA LYS A 50 -5.43 -3.92 13.34
C LYS A 50 -5.53 -5.07 12.35
N TRP A 51 -4.59 -5.17 11.41
CA TRP A 51 -4.58 -6.28 10.44
C TRP A 51 -4.33 -7.64 11.10
N MET A 52 -3.49 -7.69 12.14
CA MET A 52 -3.25 -8.92 12.90
C MET A 52 -4.46 -9.32 13.74
N GLU A 53 -5.24 -8.35 14.21
CA GLU A 53 -6.49 -8.58 14.94
C GLU A 53 -7.63 -9.11 14.07
N LEU A 54 -7.57 -8.91 12.75
CA LEU A 54 -8.58 -9.45 11.83
C LEU A 54 -8.54 -10.98 11.80
N THR A 55 -9.73 -11.57 11.77
CA THR A 55 -9.92 -13.00 11.49
C THR A 55 -9.54 -13.32 10.05
N GLU A 56 -9.31 -14.60 9.76
CA GLU A 56 -9.01 -15.03 8.39
C GLU A 56 -10.18 -14.80 7.42
N GLU A 57 -11.42 -14.83 7.92
CA GLU A 57 -12.63 -14.52 7.14
C GLU A 57 -12.67 -13.05 6.72
N GLU A 58 -12.38 -12.13 7.65
CA GLU A 58 -12.29 -10.70 7.36
C GLU A 58 -11.15 -10.40 6.37
N LYS A 59 -9.97 -11.04 6.56
CA LYS A 59 -8.86 -10.90 5.61
C LYS A 59 -9.24 -11.43 4.22
N ASP A 60 -10.08 -12.46 4.14
CA ASP A 60 -10.59 -12.97 2.87
C ASP A 60 -11.52 -11.98 2.17
N GLU A 61 -12.37 -11.30 2.93
CA GLU A 61 -13.19 -10.22 2.40
C GLU A 61 -12.32 -9.10 1.81
N TRP A 62 -11.25 -8.68 2.50
CA TRP A 62 -10.30 -7.71 1.97
C TRP A 62 -9.59 -8.20 0.70
N ARG A 63 -9.27 -9.50 0.58
CA ARG A 63 -8.74 -10.10 -0.66
C ARG A 63 -9.75 -9.98 -1.82
N ARG A 64 -11.02 -10.28 -1.57
CA ARG A 64 -12.09 -10.15 -2.59
C ARG A 64 -12.31 -8.70 -3.01
N MET A 65 -12.35 -7.77 -2.06
CA MET A 65 -12.49 -6.33 -2.33
C MET A 65 -11.33 -5.79 -3.16
N GLN A 66 -10.11 -6.26 -2.90
CA GLN A 66 -8.96 -5.92 -3.72
C GLN A 66 -9.15 -6.39 -5.16
N ASP A 67 -9.48 -7.66 -5.39
CA ASP A 67 -9.64 -8.21 -6.74
C ASP A 67 -10.76 -7.47 -7.51
N LEU A 68 -11.86 -7.13 -6.83
CA LEU A 68 -12.94 -6.29 -7.38
C LEU A 68 -12.44 -4.89 -7.77
N SER A 69 -11.66 -4.26 -6.90
CA SER A 69 -11.10 -2.93 -7.13
C SER A 69 -10.11 -2.92 -8.30
N GLU A 70 -9.25 -3.94 -8.42
CA GLU A 70 -8.30 -4.07 -9.53
C GLU A 70 -9.03 -4.23 -10.87
N ASN A 71 -10.08 -5.05 -10.90
CA ASN A 71 -10.93 -5.20 -12.09
C ASN A 71 -11.69 -3.92 -12.46
N SER A 72 -12.14 -3.15 -11.46
CA SER A 72 -12.81 -1.87 -11.71
C SER A 72 -11.85 -0.79 -12.21
N GLN A 73 -10.60 -0.77 -11.74
CA GLN A 73 -9.60 0.23 -12.15
C GLN A 73 -9.11 -0.04 -13.59
N PHE A 74 -9.05 -1.32 -13.99
CA PHE A 74 -8.73 -1.74 -15.36
C PHE A 74 -9.72 -1.16 -16.39
N ASN A 75 -11.02 -1.17 -16.11
CA ASN A 75 -12.05 -0.65 -17.02
C ASN A 75 -12.03 0.88 -17.19
N ARG A 76 -11.42 1.64 -16.27
CA ARG A 76 -11.26 3.10 -16.40
C ARG A 76 -10.03 3.53 -17.20
N ALA A 77 -9.10 2.62 -17.48
CA ALA A 77 -7.88 2.94 -18.24
C ALA A 77 -8.08 2.85 -19.77
N PHE A 78 -9.27 2.45 -20.23
CA PHE A 78 -9.60 2.21 -21.64
C PHE A 78 -10.80 3.05 -22.15
N ILE A 79 -11.16 4.13 -21.47
CA ILE A 79 -12.19 5.09 -21.91
C ILE A 79 -11.55 6.47 -22.09
#